data_AF-A0A3M2C9D1-F1
#
_entry.id   AF-A0A3M2C9D1-F1
#
_cell.length_a   1.000
_cell.length_b   1.000
_cell.length_c   1.000
_cell.angle_alpha   90.00
_cell.angle_beta   90.00
_cell.angle_gamma   90.00
#
_symmetry.space_group_name_H-M   'P 1'
#
loop_
_entity.id
_entity.type
_entity.pdbx_description
1 polymer ?
#
loop_
_entity_poly.entity_id
_entity_poly.type
_entity_poly.pdbx_seq_one_letter_code
_entity_poly.pdbx_strand_id
1 'polypeptide(L)'
;MKSSSRRFSWNRYAAIVLVGLLPFLQTACTPKPWVKPYQRQHLADPIMDQGRNPVSSSYLTHVYQAREGARGAESTHGVGCGCN
;
A
#
# COMPACT_ATOMS: atom_id res chain seq x y z
N MET A 1 33.74 -18.09 38.97
CA MET A 1 33.57 -18.67 37.61
C MET A 1 32.15 -19.21 37.32
N LYS A 2 31.06 -18.56 37.78
CA LYS A 2 29.65 -19.06 37.61
C LYS A 2 28.75 -18.17 36.71
N SER A 3 29.31 -17.13 36.10
CA SER A 3 28.59 -16.13 35.28
C SER A 3 28.44 -16.53 33.80
N SER A 4 29.38 -17.30 33.25
CA SER A 4 29.39 -17.66 31.82
C SER A 4 28.28 -18.65 31.45
N SER A 5 28.04 -19.69 32.27
CA SER A 5 27.03 -20.72 32.00
C SER A 5 25.58 -20.21 32.09
N ARG A 6 25.30 -19.22 32.94
CA ARG A 6 23.97 -18.62 33.05
C ARG A 6 23.62 -17.73 31.86
N ARG A 7 24.59 -16.98 31.32
CA ARG A 7 24.40 -16.19 30.09
C ARG A 7 24.16 -17.09 28.88
N PHE A 8 24.85 -18.23 28.81
CA PHE A 8 24.65 -19.23 27.75
C PHE A 8 23.26 -19.87 27.81
N SER A 9 22.80 -20.25 29.00
CA SER A 9 21.46 -20.79 29.23
C SER A 9 20.35 -19.79 28.87
N TRP A 10 20.48 -18.52 29.28
CA TRP A 10 19.49 -17.47 29.02
C TRP A 10 19.36 -17.14 27.53
N ASN A 11 20.48 -17.11 26.79
CA ASN A 11 20.47 -16.92 25.34
C ASN A 11 19.77 -18.06 24.59
N ARG A 12 19.88 -19.31 25.08
CA ARG A 12 19.22 -20.45 24.45
C ARG A 12 17.70 -20.39 24.65
N TYR A 13 17.23 -20.00 25.83
CA TYR A 13 15.80 -19.81 26.07
C TYR A 13 15.24 -18.62 25.29
N ALA A 14 15.96 -17.50 25.24
CA ALA A 14 15.57 -16.34 24.44
C ALA A 14 15.47 -16.69 22.94
N ALA A 15 16.43 -17.45 22.41
CA ALA A 15 16.39 -17.91 21.01
C ALA A 15 15.20 -18.84 20.72
N ILE A 16 14.87 -19.76 21.63
CA ILE A 16 13.72 -20.67 21.48
C ILE A 16 12.40 -19.88 21.47
N VAL A 17 12.26 -18.88 22.36
CA VAL A 17 11.06 -18.02 22.42
C VAL A 17 10.94 -17.18 21.14
N LEU A 18 12.03 -16.62 20.64
CA LEU A 18 12.03 -15.74 19.46
C LEU A 18 11.73 -16.50 18.16
N VAL A 19 12.25 -17.74 18.01
CA VAL A 19 11.92 -18.63 16.88
C VAL A 19 10.48 -19.13 16.95
N GLY A 20 9.95 -19.39 18.16
CA GLY A 20 8.55 -19.79 18.34
C GLY A 20 7.53 -18.68 18.06
N LEU A 21 7.91 -17.40 18.25
CA LEU A 21 7.03 -16.24 18.02
C LEU A 21 6.94 -15.85 16.53
N LEU A 22 8.00 -16.09 15.75
CA LEU A 22 8.11 -15.72 14.34
C LEU A 22 6.94 -16.22 13.43
N PRO A 23 6.41 -17.45 13.54
CA PRO A 23 5.31 -17.92 12.69
C PRO A 23 3.96 -17.26 13.01
N PHE A 24 3.76 -16.71 14.21
CA PHE A 24 2.50 -16.04 14.58
C PHE A 24 2.31 -14.67 13.92
N LEU A 25 3.40 -14.04 13.46
CA LEU A 25 3.34 -12.75 12.76
C LEU A 25 2.85 -12.86 11.31
N GLN A 26 2.74 -14.08 10.76
CA GLN A 26 2.41 -14.31 9.34
C GLN A 26 0.91 -14.57 9.10
N THR A 27 0.05 -14.51 10.12
CA THR A 27 -1.39 -14.83 9.96
C THR A 27 -2.20 -13.74 9.25
N ALA A 28 -1.62 -12.57 8.99
CA ALA A 28 -2.31 -11.43 8.37
C ALA A 28 -2.53 -11.60 6.85
N CYS A 29 -1.75 -12.46 6.18
CA CYS A 29 -1.85 -12.63 4.72
C CYS A 29 -2.63 -13.89 4.38
N THR A 30 -3.96 -13.78 4.36
CA THR A 30 -4.82 -14.82 3.77
C THR A 30 -5.43 -14.32 2.46
N PRO A 31 -4.89 -14.71 1.28
CA PRO A 31 -5.50 -14.40 0.00
C PRO A 31 -6.66 -15.37 -0.24
N LYS A 32 -7.77 -15.16 0.45
CA LYS A 32 -9.07 -15.67 0.03
C LYS A 32 -9.87 -14.46 -0.42
N PRO A 33 -10.44 -14.41 -1.64
CA PRO A 33 -11.40 -13.36 -1.95
C PRO A 33 -12.63 -13.59 -1.06
N TRP A 34 -12.68 -12.95 0.11
CA TRP A 34 -13.80 -13.04 1.05
C TRP A 34 -15.09 -12.44 0.46
N VAL A 35 -14.98 -11.69 -0.63
CA VAL A 35 -16.08 -11.15 -1.42
C VAL A 35 -16.17 -11.89 -2.74
N LYS A 36 -17.36 -12.44 -3.03
CA LYS A 36 -17.64 -13.09 -4.31
C LYS A 36 -17.59 -12.04 -5.44
N PRO A 37 -17.13 -12.37 -6.67
CA PRO A 37 -16.94 -11.38 -7.74
C PRO A 37 -18.16 -10.50 -8.02
N TYR A 38 -19.36 -11.08 -7.98
CA TYR A 38 -20.63 -10.40 -8.22
C TYR A 38 -21.14 -9.55 -7.04
N GLN A 39 -20.51 -9.63 -5.87
CA GLN A 39 -20.81 -8.77 -4.72
C GLN A 39 -19.95 -7.50 -4.72
N ARG A 40 -18.86 -7.45 -5.51
CA ARG A 40 -17.96 -6.30 -5.57
C ARG A 40 -18.62 -5.04 -6.11
N GLN A 41 -19.59 -5.19 -7.00
CA GLN A 41 -20.38 -4.07 -7.54
C GLN A 41 -21.23 -3.37 -6.48
N HIS A 42 -21.59 -4.04 -5.37
CA HIS A 42 -22.35 -3.43 -4.28
C HIS A 42 -21.47 -2.64 -3.31
N LEU A 43 -20.14 -2.72 -3.44
CA LEU A 43 -19.20 -1.98 -2.60
C LEU A 43 -18.94 -0.56 -3.14
N ALA A 44 -19.15 -0.35 -4.43
CA ALA A 44 -18.98 0.95 -5.05
C ALA A 44 -20.33 1.69 -5.06
N ASP A 45 -20.48 2.67 -4.17
CA ASP A 45 -21.63 3.56 -4.20
C ASP A 45 -21.56 4.49 -5.43
N PRO A 46 -22.70 4.91 -6.01
CA PRO A 46 -22.73 5.84 -7.13
C PRO A 46 -22.05 7.20 -6.88
N ILE A 47 -21.69 7.53 -5.64
CA ILE A 47 -20.91 8.72 -5.26
C ILE A 47 -19.40 8.56 -5.48
N MET A 48 -18.91 7.31 -5.55
CA MET A 48 -17.51 6.99 -5.83
C MET A 48 -17.16 7.10 -7.32
N ASP A 49 -18.15 7.38 -8.18
CA ASP A 49 -17.94 7.62 -9.60
C ASP A 49 -17.18 8.94 -9.82
N GLN A 50 -15.94 8.81 -10.30
CA GLN A 50 -15.04 9.93 -10.61
C GLN A 50 -15.57 10.82 -11.75
N GLY A 51 -16.53 10.33 -12.55
CA GLY A 51 -17.10 11.02 -13.71
C GLY A 51 -18.52 11.54 -13.52
N ARG A 52 -19.08 11.50 -12.29
CA ARG A 52 -20.50 11.82 -12.03
C ARG A 52 -20.97 13.17 -12.57
N ASN A 53 -20.10 14.19 -12.58
CA ASN A 53 -20.40 15.50 -13.16
C ASN A 53 -19.32 15.87 -14.21
N PRO A 54 -19.68 15.96 -15.49
CA PRO A 54 -18.72 16.15 -16.59
C PRO A 54 -18.05 17.53 -16.59
N VAL A 55 -18.71 18.56 -16.05
CA VAL A 55 -18.13 19.90 -15.93
C VAL A 55 -17.05 19.91 -14.84
N SER A 56 -17.33 19.28 -13.69
CA SER A 56 -16.32 19.16 -12.63
C SER A 56 -15.20 18.21 -13.01
N SER A 57 -15.48 17.12 -13.73
CA SER A 57 -14.42 16.17 -14.11
C SER A 57 -13.42 16.80 -15.06
N SER A 58 -13.87 17.52 -16.09
CA SER A 58 -12.98 18.22 -17.02
C SER A 58 -12.12 19.29 -16.33
N TYR A 59 -12.69 20.05 -15.40
CA TYR A 59 -11.94 21.00 -14.57
C TYR A 59 -10.88 20.31 -13.70
N LEU A 60 -11.25 19.23 -13.00
CA LEU A 60 -10.32 18.49 -12.15
C LEU A 60 -9.21 17.81 -12.97
N THR A 61 -9.55 17.22 -14.12
CA THR A 61 -8.57 16.64 -15.05
C THR A 61 -7.54 17.68 -15.50
N HIS A 62 -7.96 18.91 -15.84
CA HIS A 62 -7.04 19.99 -16.17
C HIS A 62 -6.11 20.34 -15.00
N VAL A 63 -6.65 20.43 -13.78
CA VAL A 63 -5.85 20.71 -12.57
C VAL A 63 -4.84 19.59 -12.29
N TYR A 64 -5.23 18.33 -12.45
CA TYR A 64 -4.33 17.19 -12.29
C TYR A 64 -3.24 17.20 -13.37
N GLN A 65 -3.58 17.40 -14.64
CA GLN A 65 -2.61 17.51 -15.72
C GLN A 65 -1.58 18.62 -15.47
N ALA A 66 -2.01 19.78 -14.96
CA ALA A 66 -1.09 20.87 -14.65
C ALA A 66 -0.16 20.58 -13.46
N ARG A 67 -0.62 19.81 -12.45
CA ARG A 67 0.13 19.50 -11.22
C ARG A 67 1.01 18.27 -11.31
N GLU A 68 0.58 17.29 -12.11
CA GLU A 68 1.28 16.03 -12.37
C GLU A 68 2.23 16.16 -13.57
N GLY A 69 1.86 16.99 -14.57
CA GLY A 69 2.83 17.83 -15.27
C GLY A 69 3.69 18.60 -14.23
N ALA A 70 4.78 19.30 -14.47
CA ALA A 70 5.71 19.75 -13.40
C ALA A 70 6.37 18.66 -12.51
N ARG A 71 5.72 17.53 -12.18
CA ARG A 71 6.29 16.39 -11.43
C ARG A 71 6.69 15.20 -12.31
N GLY A 72 6.32 15.20 -13.59
CA GLY A 72 6.75 14.18 -14.56
C GLY A 72 5.75 13.05 -14.77
N ALA A 73 4.51 13.23 -14.31
CA ALA A 73 3.39 12.34 -14.57
C ALA A 73 2.50 12.90 -15.70
N GLU A 74 1.83 12.00 -16.41
CA GLU A 74 0.95 12.20 -17.59
C GLU A 74 1.06 13.58 -18.27
N SER A 75 2.02 13.73 -19.19
CA SER A 75 2.15 14.95 -20.00
C SER A 75 2.05 14.62 -21.49
N THR A 76 1.02 15.11 -22.18
CA THR A 76 1.02 15.24 -23.65
C THR A 76 1.98 16.35 -24.10
N HIS A 77 2.35 17.28 -23.20
CA HIS A 77 3.31 18.36 -23.45
C HIS A 77 4.27 18.52 -22.26
N GLY A 78 5.37 17.76 -22.29
CA GLY A 78 6.69 18.03 -21.68
C GLY A 78 6.77 18.42 -20.20
N VAL A 79 7.14 17.47 -19.33
CA VAL A 79 7.88 17.75 -18.09
C VAL A 79 9.33 17.33 -18.26
N GLY A 80 10.18 18.32 -18.54
CA GLY A 80 11.62 18.20 -18.69
C GLY A 80 12.22 19.60 -18.76
N CYS A 81 13.54 19.76 -18.92
CA CYS A 81 14.23 21.06 -18.91
C CYS A 81 13.92 21.98 -20.12
N GLY A 82 12.68 21.98 -20.62
CA GLY A 82 12.18 23.00 -21.53
C GLY A 82 12.79 22.97 -22.93
N CYS A 83 13.41 21.87 -23.35
CA CYS A 83 13.83 21.72 -24.75
C CYS A 83 12.66 21.23 -25.60
N ASN A 84 11.84 22.16 -26.08
CA ASN A 84 11.31 22.07 -27.45
C ASN A 84 12.29 22.82 -28.36
#